data_AF-A0A507ATH5-F1
#
_entry.id   AF-A0A507ATH5-F1
#
_cell.length_a   1.000
_cell.length_b   1.000
_cell.length_c   1.000
_cell.angle_alpha   90.00
_cell.angle_beta   90.00
_cell.angle_gamma   90.00
#
_symmetry.space_group_name_H-M   'P 1'
#
loop_
_entity.id
_entity.type
_entity.pdbx_description
1 polymer ?
#
loop_
_entity_poly.entity_id
_entity_poly.type
_entity_poly.pdbx_seq_one_letter_code
_entity_poly.pdbx_strand_id
1 'polypeptide(L)'
;MALATSSIRLLRLSPALCSSMTLMFALDEHLIFGTWVQPPVRTLANSALPAWWTRGGLRWGWVLIIFYPANYILGTLNLLVPGDDPAGSTKWYWLGLLFSIAHMLYLPMALRRIAAIEKGVPKGNVAHSMEAWLKMNWVRALITDLPAWLCFIVAALKALEDNEEEAETEAIKAESDLKTKSPKARHQKHAREHGVDADEEGPQRGVRDACPPEEDPIVLRQLLRKISREAWGEPGGQMGLY
;
A
#
# COMPACT_ATOMS: atom_id res chain seq x y z
N MET A 1 12.51 8.24 18.90
CA MET A 1 13.15 8.54 17.61
C MET A 1 12.73 7.52 16.54
N ALA A 2 13.03 6.22 16.68
CA ALA A 2 12.70 5.20 15.67
C ALA A 2 11.23 5.20 15.18
N LEU A 3 10.25 5.29 16.09
CA LEU A 3 8.83 5.30 15.71
C LEU A 3 8.47 6.51 14.82
N ALA A 4 9.00 7.69 15.11
CA ALA A 4 8.74 8.90 14.33
C ALA A 4 9.33 8.78 12.92
N THR A 5 10.55 8.25 12.80
CA THR A 5 11.20 7.98 11.52
C THR A 5 10.41 6.95 10.70
N SER A 6 9.96 5.85 11.32
CA SER A 6 9.12 4.85 10.65
C SER A 6 7.78 5.43 10.19
N SER A 7 7.13 6.28 11.02
CA SER A 7 5.88 6.94 10.64
C SER A 7 6.05 7.90 9.46
N ILE A 8 7.16 8.64 9.39
CA ILE A 8 7.46 9.52 8.26
C ILE A 8 7.70 8.71 6.99
N ARG A 9 8.48 7.62 7.06
CA ARG A 9 8.70 6.74 5.91
C ARG A 9 7.40 6.13 5.38
N LEU A 10 6.51 5.70 6.27
CA LEU A 10 5.18 5.22 5.90
C LEU A 10 4.34 6.32 5.24
N LEU A 11 4.37 7.54 5.78
CA LEU A 11 3.71 8.67 5.16
C LEU A 11 4.25 8.95 3.76
N ARG A 12 5.58 8.92 3.56
CA ARG A 12 6.23 9.10 2.24
C ARG A 12 5.77 8.05 1.22
N LEU A 13 5.66 6.80 1.64
CA LEU A 13 5.25 5.69 0.79
C LEU A 13 3.73 5.66 0.51
N SER A 14 2.92 6.18 1.43
CA SER A 14 1.47 5.99 1.42
C SER A 14 0.73 6.45 0.15
N PRO A 15 1.07 7.56 -0.53
CA PRO A 15 0.41 7.94 -1.80
C PRO A 15 0.69 6.93 -2.92
N ALA A 16 1.88 6.31 -2.95
CA ALA A 16 2.20 5.28 -3.94
C ALA A 16 1.37 4.00 -3.71
N LEU A 17 1.15 3.61 -2.45
CA LEU A 17 0.29 2.47 -2.12
C LEU A 17 -1.17 2.74 -2.48
N CYS A 18 -1.71 3.89 -2.08
CA CYS A 18 -3.09 4.24 -2.38
C CYS A 18 -3.34 4.41 -3.89
N SER A 19 -2.42 5.03 -4.64
CA SER A 19 -2.51 5.11 -6.10
C SER A 19 -2.37 3.77 -6.80
N SER A 20 -1.63 2.82 -6.24
CA SER A 20 -1.58 1.44 -6.74
C SER A 20 -2.96 0.78 -6.66
N MET A 21 -3.68 0.98 -5.55
CA MET A 21 -5.04 0.43 -5.36
C MET A 21 -6.04 1.01 -6.36
N THR A 22 -6.01 2.32 -6.60
CA THR A 22 -6.89 2.96 -7.59
C THR A 22 -6.57 2.54 -9.02
N LEU A 23 -5.29 2.36 -9.35
CA LEU A 23 -4.86 1.91 -10.68
C LEU A 23 -5.24 0.44 -10.93
N MET A 24 -5.01 -0.43 -9.94
CA MET A 24 -5.45 -1.83 -10.02
C MET A 24 -6.96 -1.94 -10.15
N PHE A 25 -7.71 -1.11 -9.42
CA PHE A 25 -9.16 -1.07 -9.56
C PHE A 25 -9.60 -0.72 -11.00
N ALA A 26 -8.96 0.27 -11.62
CA ALA A 26 -9.25 0.63 -13.01
C ALA A 26 -8.91 -0.50 -14.01
N LEU A 27 -7.85 -1.27 -13.73
CA LEU A 27 -7.50 -2.47 -14.50
C LEU A 27 -8.55 -3.57 -14.33
N ASP A 28 -8.97 -3.86 -13.10
CA ASP A 28 -10.00 -4.86 -12.79
C ASP A 28 -11.33 -4.51 -13.46
N GLU A 29 -11.73 -3.23 -13.41
CA GLU A 29 -12.88 -2.73 -14.15
C GLU A 29 -12.77 -3.02 -15.64
N HIS A 30 -11.59 -2.80 -16.23
CA HIS A 30 -11.36 -3.06 -17.65
C HIS A 30 -11.44 -4.55 -17.99
N LEU A 31 -10.78 -5.40 -17.20
CA LEU A 31 -10.74 -6.84 -17.43
C LEU A 31 -12.11 -7.49 -17.21
N ILE A 32 -12.75 -7.22 -16.08
CA ILE A 32 -14.04 -7.81 -15.71
C ILE A 32 -15.13 -7.26 -16.62
N PHE A 33 -15.24 -5.93 -16.77
CA PHE A 33 -16.32 -5.37 -17.57
C PHE A 33 -16.12 -5.52 -19.07
N GLY A 34 -14.85 -5.66 -19.50
CA GLY A 34 -14.49 -6.02 -20.87
C GLY A 34 -15.06 -7.35 -21.34
N THR A 35 -15.37 -8.27 -20.43
CA THR A 35 -16.03 -9.54 -20.80
C THR A 35 -17.46 -9.33 -21.29
N TRP A 36 -18.21 -8.37 -20.73
CA TRP A 36 -19.62 -8.11 -21.08
C TRP A 36 -19.81 -7.54 -22.50
N VAL A 37 -18.76 -6.99 -23.10
CA VAL A 37 -18.84 -6.36 -24.43
C VAL A 37 -18.41 -7.29 -25.57
N GLN A 38 -17.95 -8.51 -25.25
CA GLN A 38 -17.48 -9.47 -26.25
C GLN A 38 -18.62 -9.99 -27.13
N PRO A 39 -18.40 -10.19 -28.45
CA PRO A 39 -19.46 -10.60 -29.38
C PRO A 39 -20.28 -11.84 -28.94
N PRO A 40 -19.68 -12.92 -28.40
CA PRO A 40 -20.44 -14.13 -28.04
C PRO A 40 -21.44 -13.91 -26.89
N VAL A 41 -21.15 -12.99 -25.96
CA VAL A 41 -21.99 -12.75 -24.77
C VAL A 41 -22.82 -11.48 -24.87
N ARG A 42 -22.59 -10.66 -25.90
CA ARG A 42 -23.20 -9.32 -26.02
C ARG A 42 -24.73 -9.34 -26.01
N THR A 43 -25.35 -10.33 -26.64
CA THR A 43 -26.82 -10.48 -26.65
C THR A 43 -27.37 -10.73 -25.25
N LEU A 44 -26.71 -11.60 -24.47
CA LEU A 44 -27.05 -11.86 -23.08
C LEU A 44 -26.76 -10.64 -22.19
N ALA A 45 -25.63 -9.98 -22.42
CA ALA A 45 -25.25 -8.76 -21.71
C ALA A 45 -26.32 -7.67 -21.88
N ASN A 46 -26.86 -7.48 -23.09
CA ASN A 46 -27.85 -6.44 -23.36
C ASN A 46 -29.14 -6.59 -22.52
N SER A 47 -29.51 -7.80 -22.10
CA SER A 47 -30.68 -8.02 -21.24
C SER A 47 -30.32 -8.06 -19.75
N ALA A 48 -29.16 -8.62 -19.38
CA ALA A 48 -28.79 -8.85 -17.99
C ALA A 48 -28.05 -7.68 -17.32
N LEU A 49 -27.30 -6.88 -18.10
CA LEU A 49 -26.35 -5.91 -17.60
C LEU A 49 -26.95 -4.82 -16.69
N PRO A 50 -28.12 -4.20 -16.98
CA PRO A 50 -28.71 -3.21 -16.08
C PRO A 50 -29.04 -3.78 -14.69
N ALA A 51 -29.60 -4.99 -14.65
CA ALA A 51 -29.95 -5.66 -13.40
C ALA A 51 -28.70 -6.10 -12.64
N TRP A 52 -27.69 -6.60 -13.34
CA TRP A 52 -26.40 -6.95 -12.75
C TRP A 52 -25.69 -5.71 -12.17
N TRP A 53 -25.68 -4.60 -12.90
CA TRP A 53 -25.00 -3.36 -12.50
C TRP A 53 -25.60 -2.76 -11.22
N THR A 54 -26.94 -2.65 -11.17
CA THR A 54 -27.67 -2.09 -10.03
C THR A 54 -27.60 -2.97 -8.77
N ARG A 55 -27.41 -4.28 -8.91
CA ARG A 55 -27.32 -5.22 -7.77
C ARG A 55 -25.89 -5.53 -7.32
N GLY A 56 -24.94 -5.47 -8.24
CA GLY A 56 -23.58 -5.99 -8.09
C GLY A 56 -22.49 -5.01 -8.51
N GLY A 57 -22.64 -4.35 -9.66
CA GLY A 57 -21.60 -3.47 -10.23
C GLY A 57 -21.17 -2.34 -9.31
N LEU A 58 -22.10 -1.72 -8.59
CA LEU A 58 -21.81 -0.61 -7.67
C LEU A 58 -21.19 -1.02 -6.32
N ARG A 59 -21.16 -2.32 -5.99
CA ARG A 59 -20.70 -2.78 -4.67
C ARG A 59 -19.23 -2.49 -4.40
N TRP A 60 -18.45 -2.23 -5.44
CA TRP A 60 -17.02 -1.94 -5.34
C TRP A 60 -16.70 -0.44 -5.33
N GLY A 61 -17.71 0.43 -5.44
CA GLY A 61 -17.51 1.89 -5.50
C GLY A 61 -16.85 2.48 -4.24
N TRP A 62 -16.89 1.76 -3.11
CA TRP A 62 -16.21 2.18 -1.88
C TRP A 62 -14.68 2.31 -2.06
N VAL A 63 -14.07 1.53 -2.96
CA VAL A 63 -12.63 1.63 -3.26
C VAL A 63 -12.31 3.04 -3.73
N LEU A 64 -13.12 3.59 -4.66
CA LEU A 64 -12.92 4.95 -5.17
C LEU A 64 -13.18 6.01 -4.09
N ILE A 65 -14.23 5.81 -3.29
CA ILE A 65 -14.63 6.76 -2.23
C ILE A 65 -13.56 6.86 -1.13
N ILE A 66 -12.82 5.78 -0.86
CA ILE A 66 -11.76 5.78 0.15
C ILE A 66 -10.43 6.22 -0.44
N PHE A 67 -9.97 5.60 -1.53
CA PHE A 67 -8.58 5.72 -1.95
C PHE A 67 -8.27 7.02 -2.71
N TYR A 68 -9.23 7.63 -3.42
CA TYR A 68 -9.00 8.94 -4.05
C TYR A 68 -8.85 10.06 -3.00
N PRO A 69 -9.78 10.25 -2.04
CA PRO A 69 -9.57 11.21 -0.96
C PRO A 69 -8.32 10.93 -0.14
N ALA A 70 -8.01 9.64 0.13
CA ALA A 70 -6.78 9.27 0.80
C ALA A 70 -5.53 9.74 0.03
N ASN A 71 -5.48 9.53 -1.30
CA ASN A 71 -4.39 10.05 -2.13
C ASN A 71 -4.26 11.57 -2.03
N TYR A 72 -5.36 12.31 -2.01
CA TYR A 72 -5.34 13.77 -1.91
C TYR A 72 -4.77 14.22 -0.56
N ILE A 73 -5.26 13.61 0.52
CA ILE A 73 -4.83 13.93 1.89
C ILE A 73 -3.36 13.56 2.06
N LEU A 74 -2.97 12.34 1.72
CA LEU A 74 -1.61 11.83 1.93
C LEU A 74 -0.60 12.54 1.02
N GLY A 75 -0.97 12.81 -0.24
CA GLY A 75 -0.15 13.63 -1.14
C GLY A 75 0.05 15.05 -0.59
N THR A 76 -1.01 15.67 -0.07
CA THR A 76 -0.92 17.01 0.55
C THR A 76 -0.08 16.99 1.83
N LEU A 77 -0.27 16.00 2.71
CA LEU A 77 0.54 15.87 3.93
C LEU A 77 2.03 15.73 3.60
N ASN A 78 2.38 15.02 2.53
CA ASN A 78 3.76 14.92 2.06
C ASN A 78 4.35 16.28 1.61
N LEU A 79 3.52 17.22 1.17
CA LEU A 79 3.95 18.57 0.83
C LEU A 79 4.05 19.50 2.05
N LEU A 80 3.36 19.16 3.14
CA LEU A 80 3.30 19.97 4.36
C LEU A 80 4.30 19.54 5.43
N VAL A 81 4.69 18.26 5.45
CA VAL A 81 5.69 17.76 6.40
C VAL A 81 7.07 18.31 6.01
N PRO A 82 7.68 19.17 6.85
CA PRO A 82 9.00 19.72 6.59
C PRO A 82 10.02 18.58 6.52
N GLY A 83 10.79 18.57 5.46
CA GLY A 83 12.02 17.81 5.31
C GLY A 83 12.91 18.60 4.37
N ASP A 84 14.22 18.50 4.53
CA ASP A 84 15.12 18.95 3.48
C ASP A 84 14.74 18.16 2.21
N ASP A 85 14.57 18.85 1.08
CA ASP A 85 14.23 18.24 -0.21
C ASP A 85 15.40 18.31 -1.20
N PRO A 86 16.61 17.85 -0.84
CA PRO A 86 17.77 17.92 -1.72
C PRO A 86 17.57 17.06 -2.98
N ALA A 87 16.84 15.95 -2.90
CA ALA A 87 16.54 15.07 -4.03
C ALA A 87 15.35 15.52 -4.91
N GLY A 88 14.64 16.60 -4.54
CA GLY A 88 13.55 17.17 -5.33
C GLY A 88 12.27 16.30 -5.37
N SER A 89 12.01 15.53 -4.31
CA SER A 89 10.80 14.72 -4.11
C SER A 89 9.51 15.56 -4.11
N THR A 90 9.55 16.82 -3.65
CA THR A 90 8.38 17.71 -3.54
C THR A 90 7.72 17.95 -4.88
N LYS A 91 8.51 18.15 -5.94
CA LYS A 91 8.01 18.32 -7.31
C LYS A 91 7.18 17.11 -7.75
N TRP A 92 7.63 15.90 -7.42
CA TRP A 92 6.97 14.66 -7.80
C TRP A 92 5.69 14.43 -7.00
N TYR A 93 5.66 14.76 -5.70
CA TYR A 93 4.42 14.76 -4.93
C TYR A 93 3.39 15.74 -5.49
N TRP A 94 3.82 16.95 -5.89
CA TRP A 94 2.94 17.93 -6.54
C TRP A 94 2.35 17.42 -7.86
N LEU A 95 3.19 16.87 -8.74
CA LEU A 95 2.73 16.32 -10.02
C LEU A 95 1.79 15.13 -9.81
N GLY A 96 2.12 14.23 -8.88
CA GLY A 96 1.27 13.09 -8.52
C GLY A 96 -0.11 13.54 -8.03
N LEU A 97 -0.14 14.54 -7.14
CA LEU A 97 -1.38 15.13 -6.63
C LEU A 97 -2.19 15.79 -7.75
N LEU A 98 -1.53 16.54 -8.64
CA LEU A 98 -2.19 17.19 -9.79
C LEU A 98 -2.87 16.16 -10.69
N PHE A 99 -2.16 15.10 -11.09
CA PHE A 99 -2.75 14.04 -11.91
C PHE A 99 -3.86 13.29 -11.18
N SER A 100 -3.71 13.07 -9.87
CA SER A 100 -4.74 12.42 -9.06
C SER A 100 -6.02 13.27 -8.96
N ILE A 101 -5.91 14.60 -8.89
CA ILE A 101 -7.06 15.51 -8.94
C ILE A 101 -7.65 15.58 -10.34
N ALA A 102 -6.82 15.54 -11.39
CA ALA A 102 -7.26 15.56 -12.79
C ALA A 102 -8.21 14.39 -13.13
N HIS A 103 -8.13 13.27 -12.39
CA HIS A 103 -9.14 12.20 -12.42
C HIS A 103 -10.58 12.74 -12.35
N MET A 104 -10.83 13.73 -11.50
CA MET A 104 -12.16 14.29 -11.24
C MET A 104 -12.77 15.00 -12.45
N LEU A 105 -11.96 15.39 -13.44
CA LEU A 105 -12.45 15.96 -14.70
C LEU A 105 -13.33 14.97 -15.48
N TYR A 106 -13.16 13.66 -15.25
CA TYR A 106 -13.93 12.61 -15.89
C TYR A 106 -15.22 12.27 -15.16
N LEU A 107 -15.42 12.75 -13.93
CA LEU A 107 -16.56 12.39 -13.07
C LEU A 107 -17.92 12.64 -13.75
N PRO A 108 -18.21 13.82 -14.35
CA PRO A 108 -19.51 14.05 -14.99
C PRO A 108 -19.76 13.09 -16.17
N MET A 109 -18.72 12.79 -16.95
CA MET A 109 -18.83 11.86 -18.08
C MET A 109 -19.04 10.43 -17.61
N ALA A 110 -18.32 10.00 -16.57
CA ALA A 110 -18.47 8.68 -15.97
C ALA A 110 -19.89 8.47 -15.43
N LEU A 111 -20.40 9.40 -14.62
CA LEU A 111 -21.76 9.31 -14.06
C LEU A 111 -22.83 9.24 -15.14
N ARG A 112 -22.71 10.02 -16.22
CA ARG A 112 -23.66 9.97 -17.35
C ARG A 112 -23.68 8.59 -18.02
N ARG A 113 -22.52 7.95 -18.20
CA ARG A 113 -22.43 6.64 -18.85
C ARG A 113 -22.88 5.51 -17.92
N ILE A 114 -22.54 5.59 -16.63
CA ILE A 114 -23.04 4.68 -15.60
C ILE A 114 -24.57 4.72 -15.57
N ALA A 115 -25.16 5.92 -15.53
CA ALA A 115 -26.62 6.09 -15.57
C ALA A 115 -27.25 5.52 -16.85
N ALA A 116 -26.56 5.54 -17.99
CA ALA A 116 -27.03 4.93 -19.23
C ALA A 116 -27.03 3.39 -19.13
N ILE A 117 -26.01 2.79 -18.51
CA ILE A 117 -25.94 1.34 -18.24
C ILE A 117 -27.06 0.92 -17.30
N GLU A 118 -27.25 1.64 -16.19
CA GLU A 118 -28.30 1.40 -15.19
C GLU A 118 -29.71 1.46 -15.80
N LYS A 119 -29.95 2.43 -16.67
CA LYS A 119 -31.26 2.63 -17.33
C LYS A 119 -31.44 1.74 -18.57
N GLY A 120 -30.44 0.93 -18.91
CA GLY A 120 -30.48 0.08 -20.10
C GLY A 120 -30.58 0.87 -21.41
N VAL A 121 -29.87 1.99 -21.50
CA VAL A 121 -29.84 2.86 -22.69
C VAL A 121 -28.56 2.59 -23.48
N PRO A 122 -28.62 2.50 -24.83
CA PRO A 122 -29.82 2.40 -25.65
C PRO A 122 -30.54 1.06 -25.44
N LYS A 123 -31.88 1.06 -25.54
CA LYS A 123 -32.70 -0.15 -25.36
C LYS A 123 -32.27 -1.23 -26.33
N GLY A 124 -32.04 -2.44 -25.83
CA GLY A 124 -31.60 -3.59 -26.63
C GLY A 124 -30.11 -3.58 -27.00
N ASN A 125 -29.34 -2.55 -26.63
CA ASN A 125 -27.90 -2.48 -26.91
C ASN A 125 -27.12 -1.78 -25.78
N VAL A 126 -27.42 -2.14 -24.53
CA VAL A 126 -26.78 -1.58 -23.32
C VAL A 126 -25.27 -1.82 -23.30
N ALA A 127 -24.79 -2.93 -23.89
CA ALA A 127 -23.38 -3.22 -24.03
C ALA A 127 -22.61 -2.13 -24.78
N HIS A 128 -23.27 -1.34 -25.64
CA HIS A 128 -22.66 -0.16 -26.26
C HIS A 128 -22.30 0.92 -25.23
N SER A 129 -23.19 1.18 -24.27
CA SER A 129 -22.90 2.15 -23.20
C SER A 129 -21.80 1.65 -22.27
N MET A 130 -21.74 0.35 -21.99
CA MET A 130 -20.64 -0.28 -21.26
C MET A 130 -19.31 -0.11 -21.99
N GLU A 131 -19.28 -0.42 -23.28
CA GLU A 131 -18.07 -0.27 -24.11
C GLU A 131 -17.58 1.18 -24.15
N ALA A 132 -18.51 2.13 -24.26
CA ALA A 132 -18.17 3.55 -24.27
C ALA A 132 -17.71 4.05 -22.89
N TRP A 133 -18.23 3.49 -21.80
CA TRP A 133 -17.72 3.73 -20.45
C TRP A 133 -16.32 3.13 -20.27
N LEU A 134 -16.10 1.88 -20.69
CA LEU A 134 -14.80 1.20 -20.63
C LEU A 134 -13.70 1.96 -21.34
N LYS A 135 -13.97 2.45 -22.57
CA LYS A 135 -13.01 3.27 -23.34
C LYS A 135 -12.63 4.53 -22.57
N MET A 136 -13.62 5.24 -22.02
CA MET A 136 -13.40 6.44 -21.22
C MET A 136 -12.63 6.14 -19.93
N ASN A 137 -13.02 5.08 -19.22
CA ASN A 137 -12.41 4.63 -17.97
C ASN A 137 -10.92 4.31 -18.18
N TRP A 138 -10.61 3.61 -19.27
CA TRP A 138 -9.25 3.23 -19.63
C TRP A 138 -8.40 4.44 -20.03
N VAL A 139 -8.93 5.34 -20.86
CA VAL A 139 -8.23 6.58 -21.23
C VAL A 139 -7.93 7.41 -19.99
N ARG A 140 -8.91 7.60 -19.10
CA ARG A 140 -8.71 8.28 -17.82
C ARG A 140 -7.58 7.62 -17.03
N ALA A 141 -7.65 6.31 -16.83
CA ALA A 141 -6.64 5.57 -16.07
C ALA A 141 -5.22 5.78 -16.64
N LEU A 142 -5.07 5.78 -17.97
CA LEU A 142 -3.78 5.96 -18.61
C LEU A 142 -3.22 7.38 -18.53
N ILE A 143 -4.06 8.41 -18.48
CA ILE A 143 -3.60 9.81 -18.51
C ILE A 143 -3.66 10.52 -17.16
N THR A 144 -4.38 9.98 -16.19
CA THR A 144 -4.47 10.53 -14.83
C THR A 144 -3.86 9.55 -13.82
N ASP A 145 -4.42 8.35 -13.73
CA ASP A 145 -4.15 7.44 -12.61
C ASP A 145 -2.74 6.82 -12.71
N LEU A 146 -2.31 6.43 -13.91
CA LEU A 146 -0.99 5.88 -14.19
C LEU A 146 0.13 6.95 -14.03
N PRO A 147 0.03 8.16 -14.59
CA PRO A 147 0.99 9.23 -14.32
C PRO A 147 1.07 9.62 -12.85
N ALA A 148 -0.07 9.68 -12.15
CA ALA A 148 -0.10 9.95 -10.71
C ALA A 148 0.68 8.88 -9.93
N TRP A 149 0.42 7.61 -10.22
CA TRP A 149 1.10 6.47 -9.62
C TRP A 149 2.61 6.50 -9.85
N LEU A 150 3.06 6.74 -11.09
CA LEU A 150 4.48 6.88 -11.41
C LEU A 150 5.13 8.04 -10.64
N CYS A 151 4.47 9.20 -10.59
CA CYS A 151 4.99 10.36 -9.85
C CYS A 151 5.11 10.06 -8.35
N PHE A 152 4.12 9.40 -7.75
CA PHE A 152 4.18 9.04 -6.32
C PHE A 152 5.22 7.97 -6.01
N ILE A 153 5.47 7.01 -6.90
CA ILE A 153 6.59 6.08 -6.75
C ILE A 153 7.92 6.83 -6.76
N VAL A 154 8.14 7.69 -7.76
CA VAL A 154 9.39 8.46 -7.86
C VAL A 154 9.58 9.38 -6.64
N ALA A 155 8.50 10.02 -6.18
CA ALA A 155 8.51 10.85 -4.98
C ALA A 155 8.91 10.03 -3.75
N ALA A 156 8.31 8.85 -3.56
CA ALA A 156 8.59 7.98 -2.43
C ALA A 156 10.03 7.46 -2.46
N LEU A 157 10.54 7.00 -3.62
CA LEU A 157 11.92 6.54 -3.74
C LEU A 157 12.91 7.64 -3.36
N LYS A 158 12.73 8.85 -3.91
CA LYS A 158 13.57 10.01 -3.57
C LYS A 158 13.52 10.36 -2.10
N ALA A 159 12.31 10.44 -1.55
CA ALA A 159 12.14 10.80 -0.14
C ALA A 159 12.66 9.72 0.82
N LEU A 160 12.80 8.47 0.38
CA LEU A 160 13.31 7.38 1.23
C LEU A 160 14.83 7.22 1.13
N GLU A 161 15.43 7.46 -0.04
CA GLU A 161 16.89 7.46 -0.24
C GLU A 161 17.58 8.50 0.67
N ASP A 162 17.05 9.72 0.74
CA ASP A 162 17.60 10.80 1.58
C ASP A 162 17.62 10.42 3.08
N ASN A 163 16.61 9.67 3.54
CA ASN A 163 16.50 9.22 4.93
C ASN A 163 17.46 8.08 5.30
N GLU A 164 18.09 7.42 4.32
CA GLU A 164 19.09 6.36 4.55
C GLU A 164 20.48 6.97 4.67
N GLU A 165 20.83 7.95 3.82
CA GLU A 165 22.13 8.63 3.84
C GLU A 165 22.34 9.43 5.15
N GLU A 166 21.30 10.11 5.63
CA GLU A 166 21.35 10.82 6.92
C GLU A 166 21.55 9.85 8.09
N ALA A 167 20.84 8.71 8.08
CA ALA A 167 20.94 7.70 9.14
C ALA A 167 22.33 7.02 9.18
N GLU A 168 22.92 6.75 8.02
CA GLU A 168 24.29 6.20 7.93
C GLU A 168 25.32 7.22 8.46
N THR A 169 25.16 8.49 8.09
CA THR A 169 26.05 9.58 8.54
C THR A 169 25.98 9.75 10.07
N GLU A 170 24.78 9.72 10.66
CA GLU A 170 24.60 9.78 12.11
C GLU A 170 25.24 8.58 12.82
N ALA A 171 25.10 7.37 12.26
CA ALA A 171 25.69 6.16 12.82
C ALA A 171 27.23 6.21 12.81
N ILE A 172 27.84 6.65 11.71
CA ILE A 172 29.30 6.83 11.58
C ILE A 172 29.80 7.86 12.59
N LYS A 173 29.09 8.98 12.75
CA LYS A 173 29.43 10.02 13.72
C LYS A 173 29.36 9.51 15.16
N ALA A 174 28.30 8.77 15.50
CA ALA A 174 28.15 8.16 16.82
C ALA A 174 29.26 7.16 17.13
N GLU A 175 29.68 6.34 16.16
CA GLU A 175 30.80 5.40 16.32
C GLU A 175 32.14 6.13 16.51
N SER A 176 32.38 7.18 15.72
CA SER A 176 33.57 8.03 15.85
C SER A 176 33.65 8.66 17.25
N ASP A 177 32.56 9.27 17.72
CA ASP A 177 32.48 9.89 19.04
C ASP A 177 32.78 8.90 20.17
N LEU A 178 32.27 7.67 20.05
CA LEU A 178 32.54 6.58 20.98
C LEU A 178 34.04 6.22 21.03
N LYS A 179 34.71 6.14 19.87
CA LYS A 179 36.15 5.86 19.77
C LYS A 179 37.00 6.98 20.38
N THR A 180 36.64 8.25 20.18
CA THR A 180 37.38 9.40 20.75
C THR A 180 37.26 9.55 22.27
N LYS A 181 36.18 9.08 22.90
CA LYS A 181 35.99 9.15 24.36
C LYS A 181 36.71 8.02 25.14
N SER A 182 37.18 6.97 24.46
CA SER A 182 37.78 5.77 25.07
C SER A 182 39.25 5.85 25.56
N PRO A 183 40.14 6.79 25.15
CA PRO A 183 41.55 6.70 25.57
C PRO A 183 41.83 7.05 27.04
N LYS A 184 41.00 7.87 27.70
CA LYS A 184 41.34 8.40 29.04
C LYS A 184 40.94 7.49 30.21
N ALA A 185 40.04 6.52 30.01
CA ALA A 185 39.62 5.61 31.08
C ALA A 185 40.61 4.45 31.32
N ARG A 186 41.48 4.13 30.35
CA ARG A 186 42.42 2.99 30.47
C ARG A 186 43.72 3.32 31.21
N HIS A 187 44.08 4.59 31.35
CA HIS A 187 45.27 5.00 32.11
C HIS A 187 45.00 5.30 33.59
N GLN A 188 43.74 5.34 34.03
CA GLN A 188 43.41 5.59 35.45
C GLN A 188 43.10 4.31 36.24
N LYS A 189 42.95 3.15 35.58
CA LYS A 189 42.69 1.87 36.24
C LYS A 189 43.96 1.12 36.67
N HIS A 190 45.14 1.51 36.19
CA HIS A 190 46.41 0.89 36.63
C HIS A 190 47.03 1.53 37.90
N ALA A 191 46.40 2.55 38.48
CA ALA A 191 46.89 3.23 39.69
C ALA A 191 46.08 2.90 40.96
N ARG A 192 45.15 1.94 40.91
CA ARG A 192 44.22 1.67 42.01
C ARG A 192 44.00 0.17 42.24
N GLU A 193 45.08 -0.60 42.23
CA GLU A 193 45.11 -1.98 42.71
C GLU A 193 46.12 -2.09 43.86
N HIS A 194 45.79 -1.55 45.03
CA HIS A 194 46.36 -1.95 46.33
C HIS A 194 45.45 -1.43 47.46
N GLY A 195 44.88 -2.36 48.26
CA GLY A 195 44.00 -2.09 49.40
C GLY A 195 42.66 -2.85 49.28
N VAL A 196 42.58 -4.16 49.59
CA VAL A 196 42.50 -4.79 50.92
C VAL A 196 41.08 -4.76 51.53
N ASP A 197 40.59 -5.98 51.75
CA ASP A 197 39.65 -6.54 52.75
C ASP A 197 38.13 -6.27 52.75
N ALA A 198 37.45 -7.41 52.54
CA ALA A 198 36.52 -8.10 53.46
C ALA A 198 35.01 -7.75 53.53
N ASP A 199 34.26 -8.85 53.49
CA ASP A 199 33.03 -9.19 54.21
C ASP A 199 31.63 -9.09 53.58
N GLU A 200 30.99 -10.27 53.70
CA GLU A 200 29.58 -10.60 53.95
C GLU A 200 28.51 -10.68 52.84
N GLU A 201 28.14 -11.95 52.61
CA GLU A 201 26.85 -12.60 52.35
C GLU A 201 25.59 -11.80 51.99
N GLY A 202 24.91 -12.30 50.95
CA GLY A 202 23.47 -12.11 50.74
C GLY A 202 22.97 -12.80 49.47
N PRO A 203 22.09 -13.83 49.55
CA PRO A 203 21.61 -14.54 48.36
C PRO A 203 20.29 -13.93 47.87
N GLN A 204 20.27 -13.31 46.69
CA GLN A 204 19.01 -12.93 46.04
C GLN A 204 18.93 -13.36 44.56
N ARG A 205 18.05 -14.36 44.37
CA ARG A 205 17.08 -14.54 43.27
C ARG A 205 17.59 -14.31 41.84
N GLY A 206 17.97 -15.43 41.22
CA GLY A 206 17.90 -15.57 39.76
C GLY A 206 16.45 -15.69 39.30
N VAL A 207 15.97 -14.68 38.59
CA VAL A 207 14.84 -14.78 37.67
C VAL A 207 15.43 -14.78 36.27
N ARG A 208 15.43 -15.95 35.64
CA ARG A 208 15.83 -16.13 34.25
C ARG A 208 14.68 -15.64 33.39
N ASP A 209 14.92 -14.58 32.62
CA ASP A 209 14.04 -14.18 31.54
C ASP A 209 14.02 -15.30 30.50
N ALA A 210 12.85 -15.93 30.38
CA ALA A 210 12.57 -16.94 29.38
C ALA A 210 12.49 -16.27 28.01
N CYS A 211 13.44 -16.61 27.14
CA CYS A 211 13.33 -16.39 25.70
C CYS A 211 12.05 -17.11 25.21
N PRO A 212 11.16 -16.45 24.45
CA PRO A 212 10.02 -17.14 23.85
C PRO A 212 10.54 -18.23 22.89
N PRO A 213 9.90 -19.42 22.87
CA PRO A 213 10.31 -20.49 21.98
C PRO A 213 10.16 -20.03 20.53
N GLU A 214 11.23 -20.20 19.76
CA GLU A 214 11.26 -20.11 18.32
C GLU A 214 10.17 -21.05 17.77
N GLU A 215 9.13 -20.48 17.16
CA GLU A 215 8.02 -21.26 16.61
C GLU A 215 8.54 -22.18 15.51
N ASP A 216 8.40 -23.49 15.73
CA ASP A 216 8.84 -24.51 14.79
C ASP A 216 8.14 -24.29 13.43
N PRO A 217 8.89 -24.03 12.34
CA PRO A 217 8.33 -23.77 11.02
C PRO A 217 7.49 -24.94 10.48
N ILE A 218 7.59 -26.12 11.08
CA ILE A 218 6.73 -27.28 10.77
C ILE A 218 5.31 -27.06 11.28
N VAL A 219 5.13 -26.52 12.49
CA VAL A 219 3.81 -26.25 13.09
C VAL A 219 3.08 -25.17 12.30
N LEU A 220 3.79 -24.11 11.90
CA LEU A 220 3.21 -23.04 11.07
C LEU A 220 2.77 -23.55 9.69
N ARG A 221 3.54 -24.44 9.06
CA ARG A 221 3.15 -25.08 7.78
C ARG A 221 1.94 -25.99 7.92
N GLN A 222 1.80 -26.70 9.05
CA GLN A 222 0.62 -27.54 9.30
C GLN A 222 -0.63 -26.70 9.51
N LEU A 223 -0.53 -25.59 10.24
CA LEU A 223 -1.65 -24.66 10.47
C LEU A 223 -2.12 -24.03 9.16
N LEU A 224 -1.17 -23.56 8.32
CA LEU A 224 -1.49 -22.98 7.01
C LEU A 224 -2.15 -23.99 6.05
N ARG A 225 -1.74 -25.26 6.07
CA ARG A 225 -2.40 -26.32 5.29
C ARG A 225 -3.81 -26.64 5.77
N LYS A 226 -4.08 -26.50 7.08
CA LYS A 226 -5.40 -26.71 7.64
C LYS A 226 -6.36 -25.58 7.24
N ILE A 227 -5.92 -24.34 7.38
CA ILE A 227 -6.67 -23.14 6.96
C ILE A 227 -6.93 -23.18 5.44
N SER A 228 -5.93 -23.56 4.64
CA SER A 228 -6.11 -23.70 3.19
C SER A 228 -7.13 -24.77 2.81
N ARG A 229 -7.26 -25.86 3.56
CA ARG A 229 -8.27 -26.91 3.29
C ARG A 229 -9.67 -26.48 3.71
N GLU A 230 -9.78 -25.76 4.81
CA GLU A 230 -11.07 -25.23 5.29
C GLU A 230 -11.59 -24.08 4.41
N ALA A 231 -10.70 -23.22 3.90
CA ALA A 231 -11.07 -22.07 3.09
C ALA A 231 -11.46 -22.43 1.65
N TRP A 232 -10.93 -23.52 1.10
CA TRP A 232 -11.03 -23.78 -0.34
C TRP A 232 -11.77 -25.06 -0.75
N GLY A 233 -12.31 -25.84 0.20
CA GLY A 233 -13.21 -26.97 -0.06
C GLY A 233 -12.72 -27.93 -1.17
N GLU A 234 -12.17 -29.09 -0.79
CA GLU A 234 -11.72 -30.14 -1.73
C GLU A 234 -12.66 -30.30 -2.95
N PRO A 235 -12.18 -30.09 -4.19
CA PRO A 235 -12.97 -30.31 -5.39
C PRO A 235 -13.09 -31.82 -5.62
N GLY A 236 -14.05 -32.45 -4.95
CA GLY A 236 -14.27 -33.88 -5.00
C GLY A 236 -15.71 -34.25 -4.70
N GLY A 237 -16.61 -34.02 -5.66
CA GLY A 237 -18.01 -34.45 -5.58
C GLY A 237 -18.63 -34.58 -6.96
N GLN A 238 -18.73 -35.82 -7.42
CA GLN A 238 -19.21 -36.28 -8.74
C GLN A 238 -20.50 -35.58 -9.22
N MET A 239 -20.49 -35.14 -10.48
CA MET A 239 -21.70 -34.89 -11.26
C MET A 239 -22.46 -36.20 -11.45
N GLY A 240 -23.62 -36.31 -10.80
CA GLY A 240 -24.68 -37.24 -11.21
C GLY A 240 -25.46 -36.64 -12.37
N LEU A 241 -25.39 -37.31 -13.52
CA LEU A 241 -26.22 -37.08 -14.70
C LEU A 241 -27.70 -37.36 -14.37
N TYR A 242 -28.56 -36.36 -14.52
CA TYR A 242 -29.96 -36.48 -14.96
C TYR A 242 -30.39 -35.19 -15.66
#